data_AF-A0A964N2I0-F1
#
_entry.id   AF-A0A964N2I0-F1
#
_cell.length_a   1.000
_cell.length_b   1.000
_cell.length_c   1.000
_cell.angle_alpha   90.00
_cell.angle_beta   90.00
_cell.angle_gamma   90.00
#
_symmetry.space_group_name_H-M   'P 1'
#
loop_
_entity.id
_entity.type
_entity.pdbx_description
1 polymer ?
#
loop_
_entity_poly.entity_id
_entity_poly.type
_entity_poly.pdbx_seq_one_letter_code
_entity_poly.pdbx_strand_id
1 'polypeptide(L)'
;MTLPKLSIAAKLYAIFALMAITTVALSAVAVSNARDHAALTDEFESANAGSRNVERINGLIYAVMMESRGIYLSHDRDAAAKFAEALLKANDQIGAVIADWQGSVRSADASTFS
;
A
#
# COMPACT_ATOMS: atom_id res chain seq x y z
N MET A 1 -28.54 53.46 -7.40
CA MET A 1 -29.33 52.32 -6.90
C MET A 1 -29.03 52.18 -5.41
N THR A 2 -29.94 52.65 -4.56
CA THR A 2 -29.81 52.60 -3.10
C THR A 2 -30.23 51.21 -2.62
N LEU A 3 -29.32 50.49 -1.96
CA LEU A 3 -29.62 49.17 -1.39
C LEU A 3 -30.74 49.31 -0.33
N PRO A 4 -31.77 48.45 -0.33
CA PRO A 4 -32.85 48.52 0.64
C PRO A 4 -32.31 48.32 2.07
N LYS A 5 -32.82 49.11 3.03
CA LYS A 5 -32.49 48.98 4.46
C LYS A 5 -33.06 47.66 4.98
N LEU A 6 -32.27 46.59 4.90
CA LEU A 6 -32.62 45.28 5.45
C LEU A 6 -32.86 45.36 6.95
N SER A 7 -34.00 44.81 7.40
CA SER A 7 -34.32 44.60 8.81
C SER A 7 -33.19 43.84 9.52
N ILE A 8 -33.00 44.10 10.81
CA ILE A 8 -32.00 43.42 11.65
C ILE A 8 -32.21 41.89 11.60
N ALA A 9 -33.45 41.42 11.58
CA ALA A 9 -33.77 40.00 11.43
C ALA A 9 -33.30 39.45 10.07
N ALA A 10 -33.48 40.19 8.98
CA ALA A 10 -33.03 39.78 7.65
C ALA A 10 -31.50 39.69 7.56
N LYS A 11 -30.78 40.60 8.24
CA LYS A 11 -29.31 40.52 8.36
C LYS A 11 -28.88 39.28 9.15
N LEU A 12 -29.58 38.95 10.23
CA LEU A 12 -29.28 37.78 11.04
C LEU A 12 -29.51 36.47 10.27
N TYR A 13 -30.64 36.36 9.56
CA TYR A 13 -30.91 35.22 8.68
C TYR A 13 -29.91 35.10 7.53
N ALA A 14 -29.45 36.22 6.97
CA ALA A 14 -28.40 36.20 5.93
C ALA A 14 -27.07 35.65 6.47
N ILE A 15 -26.69 35.99 7.70
CA ILE A 15 -25.48 35.46 8.35
C ILE A 15 -25.62 33.96 8.61
N PHE A 16 -26.76 33.50 9.14
CA PHE A 16 -27.00 32.08 9.37
C PHE A 16 -27.02 31.28 8.08
N ALA A 17 -27.64 31.80 7.02
CA ALA A 17 -27.64 31.17 5.71
C ALA A 17 -26.22 31.06 5.15
N LEU A 18 -25.42 32.13 5.25
CA LEU A 18 -24.02 32.12 4.82
C LEU A 18 -23.19 31.08 5.59
N MET A 19 -23.36 31.01 6.91
CA MET A 19 -22.68 30.02 7.75
C MET A 19 -23.07 28.59 7.37
N ALA A 20 -24.37 28.32 7.20
CA ALA A 20 -24.85 27.00 6.78
C ALA A 20 -24.28 26.58 5.42
N ILE A 21 -24.26 27.49 4.44
CA ILE A 21 -23.66 27.23 3.13
C ILE A 21 -22.17 26.92 3.26
N THR A 22 -21.47 27.68 4.09
CA THR A 22 -20.03 27.50 4.31
C THR A 22 -19.75 26.14 4.95
N THR A 23 -20.52 25.75 5.97
CA THR A 23 -20.40 24.44 6.62
C THR A 23 -20.67 23.29 5.66
N VAL A 24 -21.70 23.39 4.82
CA VAL A 24 -22.01 22.37 3.80
C VAL A 24 -20.89 22.28 2.77
N ALA A 25 -20.37 23.41 2.30
CA ALA A 25 -19.25 23.44 1.34
C ALA A 25 -17.98 22.81 1.93
N LEU A 26 -17.61 23.16 3.16
CA LEU A 26 -16.48 22.55 3.86
C LEU A 26 -16.68 21.06 4.08
N SER A 27 -17.88 20.62 4.44
CA SER A 27 -18.19 19.19 4.61
C SER A 27 -18.08 18.43 3.30
N ALA A 28 -18.56 18.99 2.19
CA ALA A 28 -18.45 18.39 0.87
C ALA A 28 -16.98 18.26 0.43
N VAL A 29 -16.18 19.31 0.63
CA VAL A 29 -14.73 19.29 0.35
C VAL A 29 -14.01 18.30 1.25
N ALA A 30 -14.34 18.23 2.54
CA ALA A 30 -13.75 17.28 3.48
C ALA A 30 -14.07 15.83 3.09
N VAL A 31 -15.32 15.55 2.69
CA VAL A 31 -15.74 14.23 2.21
C VAL A 31 -15.06 13.88 0.88
N SER A 32 -14.93 14.82 -0.05
CA SER A 32 -14.20 14.62 -1.31
C SER A 32 -12.73 14.30 -1.05
N ASN A 33 -12.04 15.15 -0.28
CA ASN A 33 -10.64 14.93 0.06
C ASN A 33 -10.43 13.63 0.84
N ALA A 34 -11.33 13.27 1.76
CA ALA A 34 -11.23 12.00 2.49
C ALA A 34 -11.35 10.78 1.55
N ARG A 35 -12.19 10.86 0.50
CA ARG A 35 -12.31 9.81 -0.52
C ARG A 35 -11.08 9.75 -1.41
N ASP A 36 -10.56 10.90 -1.83
CA ASP A 36 -9.36 10.99 -2.67
C ASP A 36 -8.10 10.52 -1.91
N HIS A 37 -7.98 10.84 -0.62
CA HIS A 37 -6.89 10.37 0.24
C HIS A 37 -6.97 8.88 0.58
N ALA A 38 -8.19 8.32 0.72
CA ALA A 38 -8.37 6.89 0.90
C ALA A 38 -7.88 6.11 -0.35
N ALA A 39 -8.18 6.60 -1.56
CA ALA A 39 -7.70 5.99 -2.79
C ALA A 39 -6.17 6.06 -2.95
N LEU A 40 -5.55 7.20 -2.61
CA LEU A 40 -4.11 7.38 -2.67
C LEU A 40 -3.34 6.56 -1.62
N THR A 41 -3.94 6.34 -0.44
CA THR A 41 -3.29 5.60 0.65
C THR A 41 -3.29 4.10 0.37
N ASP A 42 -4.36 3.56 -0.22
CA ASP A 42 -4.49 2.14 -0.55
C ASP A 42 -3.51 1.73 -1.66
N GLU A 43 -3.39 2.56 -2.70
CA GLU A 43 -2.41 2.37 -3.78
C GLU A 43 -0.97 2.47 -3.25
N PHE A 44 -0.71 3.39 -2.33
CA PHE A 44 0.61 3.56 -1.71
C PHE A 44 0.96 2.41 -0.76
N GLU A 45 -0.01 1.89 0.01
CA GLU A 45 0.20 0.77 0.93
C GLU A 45 0.46 -0.54 0.17
N SER A 46 -0.26 -0.78 -0.93
CA SER A 46 -0.02 -1.91 -1.84
C SER A 46 1.36 -1.83 -2.52
N ALA A 47 1.72 -0.66 -3.07
CA ALA A 47 3.01 -0.47 -3.73
C ALA A 47 4.19 -0.55 -2.75
N ASN A 48 4.05 -0.02 -1.54
CA ASN A 48 5.11 -0.01 -0.53
C ASN A 48 5.32 -1.41 0.09
N ALA A 49 4.23 -2.17 0.30
CA ALA A 49 4.32 -3.58 0.67
C ALA A 49 4.97 -4.43 -0.43
N GLY A 50 4.62 -4.17 -1.70
CA GLY A 50 5.23 -4.84 -2.85
C GLY A 50 6.74 -4.62 -2.94
N SER A 51 7.19 -3.37 -2.82
CA SER A 51 8.61 -3.02 -2.90
C SER A 51 9.46 -3.76 -1.85
N ARG A 52 8.99 -3.80 -0.59
CA ARG A 52 9.69 -4.50 0.51
C ARG A 52 9.77 -6.01 0.28
N ASN A 53 8.69 -6.61 -0.22
CA ASN A 53 8.66 -8.05 -0.52
C ASN A 53 9.60 -8.38 -1.70
N VAL A 54 9.65 -7.54 -2.73
CA VAL A 54 10.58 -7.67 -3.85
C VAL A 54 12.04 -7.61 -3.39
N GLU A 55 12.40 -6.66 -2.53
CA GLU A 55 13.76 -6.57 -1.98
C GLU A 55 14.14 -7.83 -1.18
N ARG A 56 13.22 -8.33 -0.36
CA ARG A 56 13.43 -9.55 0.43
C ARG A 56 13.61 -10.78 -0.47
N ILE A 57 12.78 -10.94 -1.50
CA ILE A 57 12.91 -12.03 -2.48
C ILE A 57 14.24 -11.93 -3.23
N ASN A 58 14.64 -10.73 -3.64
CA ASN A 58 15.92 -10.51 -4.32
C ASN A 58 17.10 -10.97 -3.45
N GLY A 59 17.13 -10.61 -2.16
CA GLY A 59 18.14 -11.10 -1.22
C GLY A 59 18.18 -12.63 -1.10
N LEU A 60 17.01 -13.28 -1.08
CA LEU A 60 16.92 -14.75 -1.04
C LEU A 60 17.39 -15.40 -2.34
N ILE A 61 17.11 -14.81 -3.51
CA ILE A 61 17.63 -15.28 -4.81
C ILE A 61 19.16 -15.21 -4.82
N TYR A 62 19.74 -14.13 -4.30
CA TYR A 62 21.19 -14.04 -4.14
C TYR A 62 21.74 -15.14 -3.23
N ALA A 63 21.07 -15.43 -2.12
CA ALA A 63 21.45 -16.55 -1.26
C ALA A 63 21.41 -17.89 -2.01
N VAL A 64 20.31 -18.18 -2.73
CA VAL A 64 20.20 -19.39 -3.57
C VAL A 64 21.34 -19.50 -4.58
N MET A 65 21.72 -18.40 -5.24
CA MET A 65 22.88 -18.40 -6.15
C MET A 65 24.19 -18.73 -5.43
N MET A 66 24.42 -18.16 -4.25
CA MET A 66 25.65 -18.41 -3.49
C MET A 66 25.72 -19.86 -3.00
N GLU A 67 24.61 -20.41 -2.50
CA GLU A 67 24.52 -21.81 -2.08
C GLU A 67 24.73 -22.74 -3.30
N SER A 68 24.12 -22.42 -4.45
CA SER A 68 24.32 -23.19 -5.71
C SER A 68 25.79 -23.23 -6.10
N ARG A 69 26.49 -22.10 -6.01
CA ARG A 69 27.93 -22.04 -6.25
C ARG A 69 28.71 -22.88 -5.24
N GLY A 70 28.31 -22.89 -3.97
CA GLY A 70 28.88 -23.77 -2.94
C GLY A 70 28.75 -25.25 -3.29
N ILE A 71 27.59 -25.67 -3.81
CA ILE A 71 27.37 -27.04 -4.30
C ILE A 71 28.36 -27.38 -5.43
N TYR A 72 28.49 -26.51 -6.45
CA TYR A 72 29.39 -26.76 -7.58
C TYR A 72 30.87 -26.80 -7.21
N LEU A 73 31.28 -26.04 -6.20
CA LEU A 73 32.68 -25.95 -5.75
C LEU A 73 33.03 -26.94 -4.63
N SER A 74 32.07 -27.75 -4.18
CA SER A 74 32.29 -28.72 -3.12
C SER A 74 33.18 -29.87 -3.59
N HIS A 75 34.14 -30.24 -2.75
CA HIS A 75 35.11 -31.32 -3.06
C HIS A 75 34.55 -32.72 -2.76
N ASP A 76 33.52 -32.79 -1.91
CA ASP A 76 32.86 -34.02 -1.53
C ASP A 76 31.34 -33.81 -1.36
N ARG A 77 30.63 -34.94 -1.22
CA ARG A 77 29.17 -34.97 -1.14
C ARG A 77 28.64 -34.38 0.17
N ASP A 78 29.39 -34.49 1.26
CA ASP A 78 28.95 -34.02 2.57
C ASP A 78 29.02 -32.49 2.65
N ALA A 79 30.05 -31.88 2.04
CA ALA A 79 30.15 -30.45 1.84
C ALA A 79 29.02 -29.94 0.95
N ALA A 80 28.77 -30.61 -0.20
CA ALA A 80 27.70 -30.25 -1.11
C ALA A 80 26.31 -30.33 -0.46
N ALA A 81 26.09 -31.32 0.40
CA ALA A 81 24.82 -31.53 1.10
C ALA A 81 24.45 -30.34 2.01
N LYS A 82 25.43 -29.72 2.68
CA LYS A 82 25.20 -28.55 3.55
C LYS A 82 24.70 -27.33 2.75
N PHE A 83 25.32 -27.06 1.60
CA PHE A 83 24.86 -25.99 0.70
C PHE A 83 23.49 -26.31 0.09
N ALA A 84 23.23 -27.58 -0.25
CA ALA A 84 21.93 -28.00 -0.76
C ALA A 84 20.81 -27.82 0.28
N GLU A 85 21.06 -28.14 1.55
CA GLU A 85 20.11 -27.91 2.65
C GLU A 85 19.82 -26.41 2.84
N ALA A 86 20.87 -25.57 2.85
CA ALA A 86 20.71 -24.12 2.96
C ALA A 86 19.95 -23.52 1.76
N LEU A 87 20.20 -24.03 0.55
CA LEU A 87 19.47 -23.64 -0.67
C LEU A 87 17.98 -23.95 -0.56
N LEU A 88 17.63 -25.17 -0.14
CA LEU A 88 16.22 -25.57 0.03
C LEU A 88 15.51 -24.66 1.03
N LYS A 89 16.17 -24.36 2.15
CA LYS A 89 15.64 -23.42 3.14
C LYS A 89 15.40 -22.02 2.57
N ALA A 90 16.33 -21.49 1.78
CA ALA A 90 16.14 -20.19 1.12
C ALA A 90 14.97 -20.22 0.13
N ASN A 91 14.80 -21.32 -0.60
CA ASN A 91 13.66 -21.51 -1.51
C ASN A 91 12.31 -21.56 -0.77
N ASP A 92 12.24 -22.27 0.36
CA ASP A 92 11.03 -22.30 1.20
C ASP A 92 10.69 -20.89 1.73
N GLN A 93 11.70 -20.11 2.11
CA GLN A 93 11.51 -18.71 2.52
C GLN A 93 10.97 -17.83 1.39
N ILE A 94 11.43 -18.03 0.15
CA ILE A 94 10.87 -17.33 -1.02
C ILE A 94 9.39 -17.67 -1.16
N GLY A 95 9.04 -18.96 -1.11
CA GLY A 95 7.66 -19.42 -1.18
C GLY A 95 6.77 -18.80 -0.11
N ALA A 96 7.26 -18.73 1.13
CA ALA A 96 6.54 -18.10 2.24
C ALA A 96 6.29 -16.60 2.02
N VAL A 97 7.30 -15.84 1.56
CA VAL A 97 7.15 -14.40 1.27
C VAL A 97 6.15 -14.17 0.15
N ILE A 98 6.18 -14.99 -0.90
CA ILE A 98 5.22 -14.91 -2.01
C ILE A 98 3.81 -15.23 -1.54
N ALA A 99 3.62 -16.27 -0.71
CA ALA A 99 2.31 -16.65 -0.19
C ALA A 99 1.70 -15.55 0.69
N ASP A 100 2.49 -14.97 1.59
CA ASP A 100 2.07 -13.83 2.43
C ASP A 100 1.67 -12.63 1.57
N TRP A 101 2.49 -12.29 0.57
CA TRP A 101 2.24 -11.15 -0.31
C TRP A 101 1.00 -11.35 -1.20
N GLN A 102 0.78 -12.56 -1.73
CA GLN A 102 -0.45 -12.89 -2.46
C GLN A 102 -1.70 -12.78 -1.58
N GLY A 103 -1.59 -13.14 -0.30
CA GLY A 103 -2.65 -12.97 0.68
C GLY A 103 -3.00 -11.50 0.91
N SER A 104 -1.99 -10.62 1.04
CA SER A 104 -2.20 -9.19 1.31
C SER A 104 -2.64 -8.38 0.08
N VAL A 105 -2.23 -8.78 -1.13
CA VAL A 105 -2.58 -8.09 -2.37
C VAL A 105 -3.98 -8.46 -2.85
N ARG A 106 -4.44 -9.71 -2.66
CA ARG A 106 -5.81 -10.10 -3.06
C ARG A 106 -6.92 -9.30 -2.39
N SER A 107 -6.68 -8.72 -1.21
CA SER A 107 -7.62 -7.78 -0.57
C SER A 107 -7.64 -6.39 -1.21
N ALA A 108 -6.56 -5.97 -1.87
CA ALA A 108 -6.41 -4.65 -2.50
C ALA A 108 -6.71 -4.65 -4.01
N ASP A 109 -6.41 -5.75 -4.73
CA ASP A 109 -6.46 -5.81 -6.19
C ASP A 109 -7.70 -6.55 -6.77
N ALA A 110 -8.68 -6.92 -5.93
CA ALA A 110 -9.89 -7.60 -6.39
C ALA A 110 -10.72 -6.77 -7.41
N SER A 111 -10.57 -5.44 -7.40
CA SER A 111 -11.23 -4.53 -8.37
C SER A 111 -10.47 -4.35 -9.69
N THR A 112 -9.24 -4.82 -9.80
CA THR A 112 -8.39 -4.60 -10.99
C THR A 112 -8.48 -5.76 -12.00
N PHE A 113 -9.14 -6.86 -11.63
CA PHE A 113 -9.28 -8.07 -12.45
C PHE A 113 -10.63 -8.21 -13.19
N SER A 114 -11.46 -7.15 -13.27
CA SER A 114 -12.73 -7.16 -14.05
C SER A 114 -12.59 -6.54 -15.43
#